data_AF-A0A0Q7F718-F1
#
_entry.id   AF-A0A0Q7F718-F1
#
_cell.length_a   1.000
_cell.length_b   1.000
_cell.length_c   1.000
_cell.angle_alpha   90.00
_cell.angle_beta   90.00
_cell.angle_gamma   90.00
#
_symmetry.space_group_name_H-M   'P 1'
#
loop_
_entity.id
_entity.type
_entity.pdbx_description
1 polymer ?
#
loop_
_entity_poly.entity_id
_entity_poly.type
_entity_poly.pdbx_seq_one_letter_code
_entity_poly.pdbx_strand_id
1 'polypeptide(L)'
;MSSAIWIQTSYHEAFKCGGWAYVRCHDKAASGHAGGERYTTPERIALAALVAALKDLPKGAVAIQIDNAVVARTAALIAAGRPPQGEDAPAENLDLWAALTAALAGRQPAFAIAAPSKASPTGFAAAWAELARDKANAQGAFVSAIPKPNLAKVAGLPL
;
A
#
# COMPACT_ATOMS: atom_id res chain seq x y z
N MET A 1 17.40 -4.86 -11.43
CA MET A 1 17.01 -4.32 -10.11
C MET A 1 15.65 -4.91 -9.77
N SER A 2 15.56 -5.62 -8.65
CA SER A 2 14.29 -6.22 -8.20
C SER A 2 13.68 -5.32 -7.14
N SER A 3 12.43 -4.90 -7.33
CA SER A 3 11.68 -4.14 -6.33
C SER A 3 10.60 -5.02 -5.75
N ALA A 4 10.46 -5.02 -4.42
CA ALA A 4 9.39 -5.73 -3.73
C ALA A 4 8.72 -4.79 -2.74
N ILE A 5 7.38 -4.83 -2.67
CA ILE A 5 6.57 -4.01 -1.79
C ILE A 5 5.59 -4.91 -1.05
N TRP A 6 5.45 -4.69 0.26
CA TRP A 6 4.45 -5.31 1.11
C TRP A 6 3.60 -4.21 1.72
N ILE A 7 2.31 -4.25 1.44
CA ILE A 7 1.31 -3.26 1.84
C ILE A 7 0.29 -3.95 2.72
N GLN A 8 -0.06 -3.33 3.84
CA GLN A 8 -1.17 -3.76 4.67
C GLN A 8 -1.98 -2.56 5.12
N THR A 9 -3.26 -2.81 5.39
CA THR A 9 -4.25 -1.83 5.80
C THR A 9 -4.94 -2.29 7.07
N SER A 10 -5.50 -1.35 7.81
CA SER A 10 -6.33 -1.60 8.99
C SER A 10 -7.43 -0.55 9.02
N TYR A 11 -8.67 -0.98 9.13
CA TYR A 11 -9.84 -0.09 9.14
C TYR A 11 -10.72 -0.40 10.34
N HIS A 12 -11.20 0.65 11.01
CA HIS A 12 -12.16 0.53 12.10
C HIS A 12 -13.49 1.13 11.67
N GLU A 13 -14.50 0.28 11.49
CA GLU A 13 -15.80 0.68 10.96
C GLU A 13 -16.54 1.70 11.84
N ALA A 14 -16.63 1.44 13.15
CA ALA A 14 -17.36 2.34 14.05
C ALA A 14 -16.79 3.77 14.11
N PHE A 15 -15.47 3.92 14.02
CA PHE A 15 -14.80 5.22 14.04
C PHE A 15 -14.52 5.79 12.65
N LYS A 16 -14.83 5.03 11.59
CA LYS A 16 -14.55 5.35 10.19
C LYS A 16 -13.12 5.81 9.96
N CYS A 17 -12.16 5.24 10.67
CA CYS A 17 -10.75 5.58 10.58
C CYS A 17 -9.95 4.40 10.07
N GLY A 18 -8.88 4.70 9.35
CA GLY A 18 -8.04 3.68 8.75
C GLY A 18 -6.57 4.05 8.79
N GLY A 19 -5.73 3.03 8.81
CA GLY A 19 -4.29 3.13 8.72
C GLY A 19 -3.78 2.21 7.64
N TRP A 20 -2.65 2.58 7.05
CA TRP A 20 -1.91 1.79 6.10
C TRP A 20 -0.44 1.85 6.44
N ALA A 21 0.29 0.83 6.01
CA ALA A 21 1.74 0.88 5.95
C ALA A 21 2.24 0.09 4.75
N TYR A 22 3.41 0.48 4.28
CA TYR A 22 4.17 -0.34 3.37
C TYR A 22 5.62 -0.48 3.84
N VAL A 23 6.20 -1.63 3.52
CA VAL A 23 7.64 -1.84 3.46
C VAL A 23 7.99 -2.08 2.00
N ARG A 24 9.10 -1.51 1.53
CA ARG A 24 9.67 -1.82 0.22
C ARG A 24 11.15 -2.13 0.33
N CYS A 25 11.58 -3.07 -0.50
CA CYS A 25 12.98 -3.33 -0.79
C CYS A 25 13.26 -2.92 -2.24
N HIS A 26 14.30 -2.12 -2.44
CA HIS A 26 14.84 -1.81 -3.75
C HIS A 26 16.37 -1.86 -3.65
N ASP A 27 17.01 -2.69 -4.49
CA ASP A 27 18.45 -2.89 -4.48
C ASP A 27 19.03 -3.10 -3.07
N LYS A 28 18.39 -4.00 -2.30
CA LYS A 28 18.79 -4.38 -0.94
C LYS A 28 18.67 -3.26 0.11
N ALA A 29 18.07 -2.13 -0.25
CA ALA A 29 17.73 -1.06 0.69
C ALA A 29 16.25 -1.15 1.09
N ALA A 30 16.00 -1.29 2.39
CA ALA A 30 14.67 -1.26 2.96
C ALA A 30 14.22 0.18 3.25
N SER A 31 12.99 0.52 2.86
CA SER A 31 12.30 1.74 3.28
C SER A 31 10.83 1.44 3.54
N GLY A 32 10.13 2.35 4.21
CA GLY A 32 8.71 2.16 4.50
C GLY A 32 8.08 3.41 5.05
N HIS A 33 6.78 3.53 4.85
CA HIS A 33 5.96 4.60 5.43
C HIS A 33 4.70 3.99 6.02
N ALA A 34 4.15 4.70 7.01
CA ALA A 34 2.83 4.44 7.56
C ALA A 34 2.04 5.75 7.53
N GLY A 35 0.74 5.64 7.32
CA GLY A 35 -0.17 6.78 7.31
C GLY A 35 -1.57 6.35 7.69
N GLY A 36 -2.42 7.32 7.96
CA GLY A 36 -3.80 7.05 8.32
C GLY A 36 -4.69 8.27 8.15
N GLU A 37 -5.98 8.03 8.08
CA GLU A 37 -7.01 9.02 7.80
C GLU A 37 -8.27 8.75 8.65
N ARG A 38 -9.05 9.80 8.93
CA ARG A 38 -10.39 9.71 9.52
C ARG A 38 -11.44 9.92 8.44
N TYR A 39 -12.65 9.43 8.70
CA TYR A 39 -13.79 9.50 7.77
C TYR A 39 -13.45 8.95 6.39
N THR A 40 -12.82 7.78 6.38
CA THR A 40 -12.27 7.13 5.19
C THR A 40 -12.97 5.78 4.93
N THR A 41 -12.55 5.08 3.89
CA THR A 41 -13.06 3.74 3.52
C THR A 41 -11.90 2.75 3.36
N PRO A 42 -12.15 1.42 3.45
CA PRO A 42 -11.11 0.42 3.22
C PRO A 42 -10.43 0.55 1.85
N GLU A 43 -11.19 0.88 0.79
CA GLU A 43 -10.64 1.07 -0.55
C GLU A 43 -9.73 2.30 -0.61
N ARG A 44 -10.18 3.44 -0.07
CA ARG A 44 -9.40 4.69 -0.06
C ARG A 44 -8.06 4.51 0.65
N ILE A 45 -8.05 3.80 1.79
CA ILE A 45 -6.83 3.49 2.55
C ILE A 45 -5.87 2.60 1.76
N ALA A 46 -6.39 1.56 1.10
CA ALA A 46 -5.56 0.68 0.26
C ALA A 46 -4.99 1.41 -0.96
N LEU A 47 -5.78 2.28 -1.59
CA LEU A 47 -5.33 3.14 -2.69
C LEU A 47 -4.24 4.12 -2.26
N ALA A 48 -4.45 4.83 -1.15
CA ALA A 48 -3.47 5.75 -0.60
C ALA A 48 -2.14 5.04 -0.30
N ALA A 49 -2.21 3.85 0.28
CA ALA A 49 -1.04 3.02 0.56
C ALA A 49 -0.27 2.65 -0.71
N LEU A 50 -0.98 2.18 -1.74
CA LEU A 50 -0.38 1.76 -3.01
C LEU A 50 0.25 2.93 -3.76
N VAL A 51 -0.44 4.07 -3.84
CA VAL A 51 0.12 5.30 -4.43
C VAL A 51 1.37 5.73 -3.67
N ALA A 52 1.33 5.76 -2.33
CA ALA A 52 2.48 6.14 -1.51
C ALA A 52 3.67 5.17 -1.65
N ALA A 53 3.41 3.87 -1.83
CA ALA A 53 4.45 2.85 -1.98
C ALA A 53 5.18 2.93 -3.33
N LEU A 54 4.46 3.31 -4.38
CA LEU A 54 5.00 3.48 -5.74
C LEU A 54 5.71 4.82 -5.95
N LYS A 55 5.45 5.81 -5.08
CA LYS A 55 6.09 7.13 -5.15
C LYS A 55 7.62 7.00 -5.08
N ASP A 56 8.30 7.68 -6.00
CA ASP A 56 9.77 7.72 -6.15
C ASP A 56 10.45 6.37 -6.40
N LEU A 57 9.70 5.29 -6.63
CA LEU A 57 10.28 4.01 -7.02
C LEU A 57 10.78 4.09 -8.47
N PRO A 58 11.95 3.55 -8.85
CA PRO A 58 12.37 3.52 -10.25
C PRO A 58 11.44 2.66 -11.11
N LYS A 59 11.23 3.03 -12.39
CA LYS A 59 10.42 2.24 -13.34
C LYS A 59 10.99 0.83 -13.52
N GLY A 60 10.14 -0.12 -13.90
CA GLY A 60 10.51 -1.53 -14.11
C GLY A 60 9.62 -2.53 -13.38
N ALA A 61 10.12 -3.75 -13.23
CA ALA A 61 9.42 -4.84 -12.56
C ALA A 61 9.33 -4.61 -11.04
N VAL A 62 8.14 -4.86 -10.48
CA VAL A 62 7.89 -4.72 -9.04
C VAL A 62 6.95 -5.82 -8.55
N ALA A 63 7.37 -6.60 -7.55
CA ALA A 63 6.47 -7.53 -6.86
C ALA A 63 5.71 -6.77 -5.76
N ILE A 64 4.38 -6.87 -5.74
CA ILE A 64 3.53 -6.15 -4.79
C ILE A 64 2.63 -7.14 -4.06
N GLN A 65 2.80 -7.23 -2.75
CA GLN A 65 1.88 -7.93 -1.86
C GLN A 65 0.96 -6.91 -1.19
N ILE A 66 -0.34 -7.11 -1.28
CA ILE A 66 -1.37 -6.22 -0.71
C ILE A 66 -2.55 -7.06 -0.20
N ASP A 67 -3.21 -6.60 0.86
CA ASP A 67 -4.35 -7.27 1.50
C ASP A 67 -5.71 -6.94 0.84
N ASN A 68 -5.83 -5.79 0.17
CA ASN A 68 -7.06 -5.41 -0.54
C ASN A 68 -7.10 -5.96 -1.97
N ALA A 69 -7.94 -7.00 -2.18
CA ALA A 69 -8.05 -7.68 -3.46
C ALA A 69 -8.70 -6.86 -4.58
N VAL A 70 -9.65 -5.97 -4.25
CA VAL A 70 -10.31 -5.12 -5.25
C VAL A 70 -9.29 -4.14 -5.82
N VAL A 71 -8.56 -3.44 -4.94
CA VAL A 71 -7.53 -2.48 -5.37
C VAL A 71 -6.44 -3.18 -6.19
N ALA A 72 -5.96 -4.34 -5.75
CA ALA A 72 -4.94 -5.10 -6.46
C ALA A 72 -5.37 -5.50 -7.88
N ARG A 73 -6.59 -6.03 -8.03
CA ARG A 73 -7.12 -6.49 -9.32
C ARG A 73 -7.30 -5.33 -10.30
N THR A 74 -7.91 -4.24 -9.83
CA THR A 74 -8.12 -3.04 -10.66
C THR A 74 -6.78 -2.40 -11.04
N ALA A 75 -5.83 -2.30 -10.11
CA ALA A 75 -4.49 -1.81 -10.39
C ALA A 75 -3.75 -2.68 -11.41
N ALA A 76 -3.89 -4.00 -11.34
CA ALA A 76 -3.32 -4.92 -12.32
C ALA A 76 -3.91 -4.74 -13.73
N LEU A 77 -5.22 -4.51 -13.82
CA LEU A 77 -5.91 -4.21 -15.07
C LEU A 77 -5.42 -2.89 -15.69
N ILE A 78 -5.31 -1.83 -14.87
CA ILE A 78 -4.76 -0.53 -15.27
C ILE A 78 -3.31 -0.68 -15.78
N ALA A 79 -2.45 -1.37 -15.03
CA ALA A 79 -1.06 -1.59 -15.42
C ALA A 79 -0.92 -2.41 -16.72
N ALA A 80 -1.88 -3.28 -17.01
CA ALA A 80 -1.94 -4.06 -18.25
C ALA A 80 -2.55 -3.27 -19.43
N GLY A 81 -2.83 -1.98 -19.29
CA GLY A 81 -3.45 -1.17 -20.33
C GLY A 81 -4.92 -1.51 -20.61
N ARG A 82 -5.60 -2.17 -19.65
CA ARG A 82 -7.00 -2.61 -19.75
C ARG A 82 -7.81 -2.04 -18.57
N PRO A 83 -7.85 -0.71 -18.37
CA PRO A 83 -8.60 -0.13 -17.26
C PRO A 83 -10.08 -0.55 -17.36
N PRO A 84 -10.77 -0.82 -16.23
CA PRO A 84 -12.21 -1.09 -16.25
C PRO A 84 -13.00 0.03 -16.91
N GLN A 85 -14.11 -0.32 -17.57
CA GLN A 85 -14.96 0.61 -18.32
C GLN A 85 -16.43 0.36 -17.98
N GLY A 86 -17.29 1.34 -18.28
CA GLY A 86 -18.74 1.21 -18.05
C GLY A 86 -19.08 1.05 -16.57
N GLU A 87 -19.95 0.08 -16.26
CA GLU A 87 -20.39 -0.20 -14.89
C GLU A 87 -19.26 -0.70 -13.97
N ASP A 88 -18.21 -1.28 -14.56
CA ASP A 88 -17.02 -1.73 -13.82
C ASP A 88 -16.02 -0.60 -13.56
N ALA A 89 -16.21 0.58 -14.16
CA ALA A 89 -15.33 1.73 -13.92
C ALA A 89 -15.46 2.23 -12.47
N PRO A 90 -14.35 2.56 -11.78
CA PRO A 90 -14.44 3.14 -10.45
C PRO A 90 -15.27 4.42 -10.46
N ALA A 91 -16.30 4.47 -9.62
CA ALA A 91 -17.15 5.67 -9.45
C ALA A 91 -16.68 6.57 -8.31
N GLU A 92 -15.90 6.03 -7.37
CA GLU A 92 -15.37 6.73 -6.20
C GLU A 92 -13.83 6.76 -6.24
N ASN A 93 -13.21 7.57 -5.37
CA ASN A 93 -11.75 7.69 -5.23
C ASN A 93 -11.02 8.01 -6.56
N LEU A 94 -11.69 8.74 -7.46
CA LEU A 94 -11.18 9.07 -8.80
C LEU A 94 -9.82 9.79 -8.75
N ASP A 95 -9.61 10.62 -7.72
CA ASP A 95 -8.34 11.28 -7.44
C ASP A 95 -7.19 10.27 -7.25
N LEU A 96 -7.42 9.24 -6.43
CA LEU A 96 -6.44 8.21 -6.14
C LEU A 96 -6.26 7.23 -7.30
N TRP A 97 -7.33 6.89 -8.02
CA TRP A 97 -7.23 6.06 -9.22
C TRP A 97 -6.44 6.73 -10.34
N ALA A 98 -6.61 8.05 -10.53
CA ALA A 98 -5.81 8.83 -11.45
C ALA A 98 -4.33 8.88 -11.04
N ALA A 99 -4.06 9.15 -9.75
CA ALA A 99 -2.70 9.16 -9.21
C ALA A 99 -2.01 7.79 -9.34
N LEU A 100 -2.76 6.70 -9.08
CA LEU A 100 -2.26 5.34 -9.23
C LEU A 100 -1.95 5.01 -10.69
N THR A 101 -2.81 5.39 -11.62
CA THR A 101 -2.59 5.20 -13.06
C THR A 101 -1.28 5.87 -13.51
N ALA A 102 -1.04 7.11 -13.07
CA ALA A 102 0.22 7.80 -13.33
C ALA A 102 1.42 7.10 -12.67
N ALA A 103 1.28 6.63 -11.42
CA ALA A 103 2.34 5.94 -10.69
C ALA A 103 2.71 4.57 -11.29
N LEU A 104 1.76 3.90 -11.96
CA LEU A 104 1.96 2.61 -12.64
C LEU A 104 2.57 2.75 -14.03
N ALA A 105 2.56 3.94 -14.63
CA ALA A 105 3.04 4.16 -15.99
C ALA A 105 4.52 3.75 -16.16
N GLY A 106 4.76 2.78 -17.06
CA GLY A 106 6.10 2.24 -17.32
C GLY A 106 6.60 1.26 -16.26
N ARG A 107 5.72 0.71 -15.41
CA ARG A 107 6.02 -0.39 -14.49
C ARG A 107 5.38 -1.68 -14.94
N GLN A 108 5.95 -2.79 -14.46
CA GLN A 108 5.41 -4.14 -14.64
C GLN A 108 5.14 -4.73 -13.25
N PRO A 109 4.03 -4.34 -12.59
CA PRO A 109 3.69 -4.85 -11.27
C PRO A 109 3.19 -6.29 -11.35
N ALA A 110 3.70 -7.15 -10.47
CA ALA A 110 3.16 -8.47 -10.20
C ALA A 110 2.46 -8.44 -8.84
N PHE A 111 1.13 -8.42 -8.84
CA PHE A 111 0.32 -8.37 -7.62
C PHE A 111 0.07 -9.77 -7.06
N ALA A 112 0.19 -9.91 -5.74
CA ALA A 112 -0.26 -11.05 -4.97
C ALA A 112 -1.10 -10.57 -3.78
N ILE A 113 -2.21 -11.27 -3.53
CA ILE A 113 -3.03 -11.00 -2.35
C ILE A 113 -2.38 -11.69 -1.15
N ALA A 114 -2.08 -10.94 -0.11
CA ALA A 114 -1.38 -11.46 1.06
C ALA A 114 -2.03 -10.98 2.36
N ALA A 115 -2.49 -11.95 3.14
CA ALA A 115 -2.83 -11.73 4.55
C ALA A 115 -1.55 -11.51 5.39
N PRO A 116 -1.66 -10.84 6.54
CA PRO A 116 -0.52 -10.66 7.42
C PRO A 116 -0.04 -12.01 7.99
N SER A 117 1.27 -12.23 7.97
CA SER A 117 1.90 -13.43 8.53
C SER A 117 2.96 -13.05 9.58
N LYS A 118 3.06 -13.83 10.67
CA LYS A 118 4.06 -13.58 11.72
C LYS A 118 5.48 -13.69 11.17
N ALA A 119 6.39 -12.86 11.70
CA ALA A 119 7.80 -12.81 11.30
C ALA A 119 8.00 -12.65 9.78
N SER A 120 7.18 -11.80 9.15
CA SER A 120 7.27 -11.49 7.72
C SER A 120 7.10 -9.99 7.46
N PRO A 121 7.41 -9.50 6.25
CA PRO A 121 7.19 -8.10 5.91
C PRO A 121 5.71 -7.71 5.94
N THR A 122 4.78 -8.61 5.60
CA THR A 122 3.34 -8.34 5.71
C THR A 122 2.91 -8.25 7.17
N GLY A 123 3.40 -9.13 8.06
CA GLY A 123 3.13 -9.00 9.50
C GLY A 123 3.65 -7.68 10.10
N PHE A 124 4.85 -7.26 9.68
CA PHE A 124 5.40 -5.97 10.10
C PHE A 124 4.57 -4.80 9.58
N ALA A 125 4.21 -4.78 8.30
CA ALA A 125 3.37 -3.73 7.72
C ALA A 125 1.99 -3.68 8.41
N ALA A 126 1.38 -4.82 8.73
CA ALA A 126 0.09 -4.85 9.42
C ALA A 126 0.15 -4.23 10.82
N ALA A 127 1.19 -4.52 11.61
CA ALA A 127 1.38 -3.90 12.92
C ALA A 127 1.52 -2.37 12.82
N TRP A 128 2.19 -1.87 11.78
CA TRP A 128 2.29 -0.44 11.51
C TRP A 128 0.98 0.18 11.01
N ALA A 129 0.21 -0.55 10.20
CA ALA A 129 -1.10 -0.11 9.73
C ALA A 129 -2.11 0.01 10.90
N GLU A 130 -2.09 -0.93 11.85
CA GLU A 130 -2.88 -0.87 13.07
C GLU A 130 -2.49 0.32 13.95
N LEU A 131 -1.18 0.48 14.23
CA LEU A 131 -0.68 1.66 14.95
C LEU A 131 -1.08 2.97 14.26
N ALA A 132 -1.03 3.00 12.92
CA ALA A 132 -1.38 4.18 12.15
C ALA A 132 -2.88 4.48 12.19
N ARG A 133 -3.74 3.46 12.18
CA ARG A 133 -5.19 3.63 12.36
C ARG A 133 -5.50 4.26 13.71
N ASP A 134 -4.91 3.72 14.78
CA ASP A 134 -5.17 4.20 16.14
C ASP A 134 -4.67 5.63 16.32
N LYS A 135 -3.48 5.94 15.77
CA LYS A 135 -2.96 7.31 15.74
C LYS A 135 -3.86 8.24 14.93
N ALA A 136 -4.36 7.80 13.77
CA ALA A 136 -5.24 8.62 12.95
C ALA A 136 -6.58 8.91 13.64
N ASN A 137 -7.12 7.92 14.37
CA ASN A 137 -8.30 8.12 15.20
C ASN A 137 -8.07 9.23 16.25
N ALA A 138 -6.92 9.19 16.93
CA ALA A 138 -6.59 10.12 18.01
C ALA A 138 -6.15 11.51 17.53
N GLN A 139 -5.39 11.61 16.44
CA GLN A 139 -4.65 12.82 16.04
C GLN A 139 -4.99 13.33 14.64
N GLY A 140 -5.85 12.63 13.90
CA GLY A 140 -6.19 12.99 12.52
C GLY A 140 -5.20 12.46 11.48
N ALA A 141 -5.36 12.93 10.24
CA ALA A 141 -4.64 12.38 9.10
C ALA A 141 -3.12 12.65 9.18
N PHE A 142 -2.31 11.66 8.81
CA PHE A 142 -0.86 11.80 8.77
C PHE A 142 -0.20 10.81 7.82
N VAL A 143 1.04 11.11 7.44
CA VAL A 143 1.98 10.17 6.79
C VAL A 143 3.35 10.36 7.42
N SER A 144 4.04 9.26 7.73
CA SER A 144 5.38 9.29 8.32
C SER A 144 6.24 8.15 7.78
N ALA A 145 7.53 8.42 7.60
CA ALA A 145 8.51 7.37 7.37
C ALA A 145 8.60 6.45 8.61
N ILE A 146 8.77 5.15 8.36
CA ILE A 146 9.07 4.17 9.41
C ILE A 146 10.56 4.31 9.77
N PRO A 147 10.92 4.44 11.06
CA PRO A 147 12.32 4.61 11.46
C PRO A 147 13.23 3.47 10.98
N LYS A 148 14.45 3.82 10.51
CA LYS A 148 15.46 2.84 10.05
C LYS A 148 15.74 1.71 11.06
N PRO A 149 15.86 1.96 12.38
CA PRO A 149 16.08 0.88 13.36
C PRO A 149 14.93 -0.13 13.42
N ASN A 150 13.71 0.27 13.03
CA ASN A 150 12.57 -0.64 12.97
C ASN A 150 12.55 -1.42 11.65
N LEU A 151 12.90 -0.77 10.53
CA LEU A 151 13.04 -1.43 9.23
C LEU A 151 14.14 -2.51 9.24
N ALA A 152 15.21 -2.31 10.01
CA ALA A 152 16.28 -3.30 10.18
C ALA A 152 15.81 -4.59 10.89
N LYS A 153 14.66 -4.58 11.55
CA LYS A 153 14.09 -5.72 12.28
C LYS A 153 13.08 -6.52 11.44
N VAL A 154 12.80 -6.10 10.20
CA VAL A 154 11.81 -6.78 9.36
C VAL A 154 12.38 -8.13 8.92
N ALA A 155 11.79 -9.20 9.44
CA ALA A 155 12.13 -10.57 9.05
C ALA A 155 11.63 -10.88 7.63
N GLY A 156 12.38 -11.70 6.89
CA GLY A 156 11.98 -12.19 5.56
C GLY A 156 12.13 -11.20 4.41
N LEU A 157 12.85 -10.08 4.60
CA LEU A 157 13.20 -9.20 3.49
C LEU A 157 14.26 -9.85 2.59
N PRO A 158 14.12 -9.77 1.26
CA PRO A 158 15.17 -10.14 0.31
C PRO A 158 16.21 -9.01 0.26
N LEU A 159 17.13 -8.99 1.24
CA LEU A 159 18.24 -8.03 1.32
C LEU A 159 19.55 -8.58 0.72
#